data_AF-A0A7U6M0V4-F1
#
_entry.id   AF-A0A7U6M0V4-F1
#
_cell.length_a   1.000
_cell.length_b   1.000
_cell.length_c   1.000
_cell.angle_alpha   90.00
_cell.angle_beta   90.00
_cell.angle_gamma   90.00
#
_symmetry.space_group_name_H-M   'P 1'
#
loop_
_entity.id
_entity.type
_entity.pdbx_description
1 polymer ?
#
loop_
_entity_poly.entity_id
_entity_poly.type
_entity_poly.pdbx_seq_one_letter_code
_entity_poly.pdbx_strand_id
1 'polypeptide(L)'
;MVPVDARDLASSAIASIFSVANIYFWKYLDVGYFAASSDLVPLLHMWSLGVEEQFYLVWPALLIILYKVGGRKAIVSAAVLIAAASFLYGESKLFADPKFAYYMLPSRAGELLIGAVTYFICQMVTFRVQRAYAEIIAAVGLAIVVWSLLTIRETDGFPGLISAVPTVGVALLIAAGNFSSTAVNSLFSLRPLVAIGLISFSLYLWHWPVLAFYRYAMGEPDLMGGLMCLVIMVVMTLFSYFGIENPFRHSGAPAKAYALSGLLLATGVLSIVAINSNGLIKLFSPENYAERLAKLSNNTRSAFSYSYVCQVGAKPEFMKSQKCVVGDHHKVPRAILFGDSNAAHFMGYFKVLSERYGFALRNIEHS
;
A
#
# COMPACT_ATOMS: atom_id res chain seq x y z
N MET A 1 -6.49 -6.12 -16.86
CA MET A 1 -5.29 -5.32 -16.58
C MET A 1 -4.59 -4.95 -17.87
N VAL A 2 -4.16 -3.70 -18.01
CA VAL A 2 -3.27 -3.31 -19.10
C VAL A 2 -1.84 -3.83 -18.84
N PRO A 3 -0.99 -3.97 -19.87
CA PRO A 3 0.32 -4.61 -19.72
C PRO A 3 1.26 -3.90 -18.75
N VAL A 4 1.23 -2.57 -18.68
CA VAL A 4 2.07 -1.80 -17.73
C VAL A 4 1.75 -2.22 -16.30
N ASP A 5 0.47 -2.21 -15.93
CA ASP A 5 0.03 -2.64 -14.60
C ASP A 5 0.39 -4.11 -14.35
N ALA A 6 0.33 -4.98 -15.37
CA ALA A 6 0.67 -6.41 -15.23
C ALA A 6 2.16 -6.61 -14.92
N ARG A 7 3.02 -5.80 -15.54
CA ARG A 7 4.44 -5.75 -15.22
C ARG A 7 4.69 -5.24 -13.79
N ASP A 8 3.95 -4.23 -13.36
CA ASP A 8 4.15 -3.63 -12.04
C ASP A 8 3.61 -4.55 -10.92
N LEU A 9 2.51 -5.27 -11.18
CA LEU A 9 2.04 -6.38 -10.35
C LEU A 9 3.10 -7.48 -10.24
N ALA A 10 3.66 -7.93 -11.36
CA ALA A 10 4.72 -8.94 -11.37
C ALA A 10 5.96 -8.50 -10.56
N SER A 11 6.33 -7.23 -10.65
CA SER A 11 7.44 -6.64 -9.88
C SER A 11 7.14 -6.60 -8.38
N SER A 12 5.93 -6.17 -7.99
CA SER A 12 5.50 -6.20 -6.58
C SER A 12 5.39 -7.63 -6.03
N ALA A 13 5.02 -8.62 -6.86
CA ALA A 13 5.00 -10.03 -6.48
C ALA A 13 6.40 -10.56 -6.17
N ILE A 14 7.40 -10.24 -6.98
CA ILE A 14 8.81 -10.59 -6.69
C ILE A 14 9.26 -9.92 -5.39
N ALA A 15 8.96 -8.63 -5.21
CA ALA A 15 9.30 -7.92 -3.99
C ALA A 15 8.64 -8.55 -2.75
N SER A 16 7.41 -9.05 -2.88
CA SER A 16 6.69 -9.75 -1.81
C SER A 16 7.30 -11.10 -1.48
N ILE A 17 7.76 -11.89 -2.48
CA ILE A 17 8.47 -13.16 -2.26
C ILE A 17 9.74 -12.97 -1.43
N PHE A 18 10.44 -11.85 -1.62
CA PHE A 18 11.67 -11.52 -0.92
C PHE A 18 11.45 -10.63 0.33
N SER A 19 10.22 -10.44 0.79
CA SER A 19 9.94 -9.65 2.01
C SER A 19 10.38 -8.18 1.92
N VAL A 20 10.43 -7.62 0.70
CA VAL A 20 10.88 -6.25 0.41
C VAL A 20 9.81 -5.43 -0.34
N ALA A 21 8.54 -5.86 -0.26
CA ALA A 21 7.41 -5.15 -0.85
C ALA A 21 7.32 -3.69 -0.36
N ASN A 22 7.61 -3.42 0.92
CA ASN A 22 7.68 -2.07 1.45
C ASN A 22 8.70 -1.17 0.73
N ILE A 23 9.90 -1.70 0.46
CA ILE A 23 10.95 -0.97 -0.26
C ILE A 23 10.52 -0.72 -1.71
N TYR A 24 9.89 -1.71 -2.34
CA TYR A 24 9.35 -1.58 -3.68
C TYR A 24 8.30 -0.46 -3.75
N PHE A 25 7.29 -0.46 -2.88
CA PHE A 25 6.25 0.56 -2.90
C PHE A 25 6.78 1.94 -2.51
N TRP A 26 7.72 2.05 -1.57
CA TRP A 26 8.40 3.32 -1.30
C TRP A 26 9.04 3.91 -2.56
N LYS A 27 9.78 3.10 -3.32
CA LYS A 27 10.52 3.57 -4.51
C LYS A 27 9.65 3.77 -5.74
N TYR A 28 8.74 2.83 -6.02
CA TYR A 28 8.09 2.70 -7.33
C TYR A 28 6.60 3.00 -7.32
N LEU A 29 5.94 3.06 -6.16
CA LEU A 29 4.55 3.50 -6.12
C LEU A 29 4.50 5.01 -6.41
N ASP A 30 3.80 5.35 -7.48
CA ASP A 30 3.49 6.73 -7.80
C ASP A 30 2.30 7.19 -6.96
N VAL A 31 2.44 8.35 -6.33
CA VAL A 31 1.39 9.02 -5.54
C VAL A 31 1.22 10.46 -6.01
N GLY A 32 1.78 10.80 -7.18
CA GLY A 32 1.60 12.09 -7.82
C GLY A 32 0.13 12.34 -8.16
N TYR A 33 -0.17 13.60 -8.46
CA TYR A 33 -1.53 14.06 -8.77
C TYR A 33 -2.22 13.27 -9.90
N PHE A 34 -1.44 12.71 -10.83
CA PHE A 34 -1.94 11.91 -11.95
C PHE A 34 -1.76 10.40 -11.78
N ALA A 35 -1.32 9.94 -10.60
CA ALA A 35 -1.11 8.53 -10.33
C ALA A 35 -2.45 7.78 -10.25
N ALA A 36 -2.42 6.49 -10.60
CA ALA A 36 -3.54 5.61 -10.33
C ALA A 36 -3.77 5.50 -8.82
N SER A 37 -5.03 5.35 -8.40
CA SER A 37 -5.34 5.13 -6.98
C SER A 37 -4.61 3.89 -6.46
N SER A 38 -4.03 4.01 -5.27
CA SER A 38 -3.40 2.90 -4.54
C SER A 38 -4.35 1.74 -4.28
N ASP A 39 -5.66 2.02 -4.25
CA ASP A 39 -6.71 1.02 -4.10
C ASP A 39 -6.81 0.02 -5.25
N LEU A 40 -6.17 0.33 -6.38
CA LEU A 40 -6.12 -0.52 -7.57
C LEU A 40 -4.90 -1.45 -7.57
N VAL A 41 -3.97 -1.30 -6.63
CA VAL A 41 -2.71 -2.05 -6.58
C VAL A 41 -2.94 -3.36 -5.81
N PRO A 42 -3.00 -4.54 -6.47
CA PRO A 42 -3.53 -5.76 -5.84
C PRO A 42 -2.69 -6.31 -4.69
N LEU A 43 -1.38 -6.11 -4.73
CA LEU A 43 -0.46 -6.60 -3.70
C LEU A 43 0.03 -5.49 -2.76
N LEU A 44 -0.65 -4.33 -2.73
CA LEU A 44 -0.18 -3.21 -1.92
C LEU A 44 0.02 -3.60 -0.46
N HIS A 45 -1.02 -4.20 0.16
CA HIS A 45 -1.00 -4.64 1.56
C HIS A 45 0.23 -5.49 1.97
N MET A 46 0.89 -6.20 1.04
CA MET A 46 2.10 -6.97 1.32
C MET A 46 3.27 -6.13 1.87
N TRP A 47 3.21 -4.79 1.73
CA TRP A 47 4.20 -3.89 2.34
C TRP A 47 4.35 -4.12 3.85
N SER A 48 3.24 -4.31 4.57
CA SER A 48 3.29 -4.42 6.02
C SER A 48 3.92 -5.75 6.46
N LEU A 49 3.64 -6.82 5.71
CA LEU A 49 4.25 -8.13 5.94
C LEU A 49 5.78 -8.07 5.74
N GLY A 50 6.24 -7.36 4.71
CA GLY A 50 7.68 -7.13 4.52
C GLY A 50 8.33 -6.39 5.69
N VAL A 51 7.65 -5.40 6.28
CA VAL A 51 8.12 -4.71 7.51
C VAL A 51 8.19 -5.69 8.68
N GLU A 52 7.17 -6.52 8.88
CA GLU A 52 7.14 -7.52 9.95
C GLU A 52 8.25 -8.55 9.80
N GLU A 53 8.46 -9.10 8.60
CA GLU A 53 9.52 -10.08 8.35
C GLU A 53 10.92 -9.49 8.57
N GLN A 54 11.15 -8.24 8.16
CA GLN A 54 12.38 -7.51 8.46
C GLN A 54 12.57 -7.31 9.97
N PHE A 55 11.50 -6.96 10.68
CA PHE A 55 11.54 -6.85 12.14
C PHE A 55 11.84 -8.19 12.80
N TYR A 56 11.20 -9.28 12.38
CA TYR A 56 11.43 -10.62 12.92
C TYR A 56 12.80 -11.19 12.56
N LEU A 57 13.47 -10.68 11.54
CA LEU A 57 14.87 -11.00 11.27
C LEU A 57 15.82 -10.25 12.22
N VAL A 58 15.60 -8.95 12.42
CA VAL A 58 16.51 -8.08 13.17
C VAL A 58 16.31 -8.20 14.69
N TRP A 59 15.07 -8.25 15.15
CA TRP A 59 14.72 -8.18 16.57
C TRP A 59 15.26 -9.35 17.40
N PRO A 60 15.20 -10.63 16.97
CA PRO A 60 15.79 -11.74 17.74
C PRO A 60 17.30 -11.59 17.95
N ALA A 61 18.04 -11.11 16.96
CA ALA A 61 19.48 -10.86 17.10
C ALA A 61 19.74 -9.77 18.15
N LEU A 62 18.98 -8.67 18.09
CA LEU A 62 19.05 -7.61 19.11
C LEU A 62 18.68 -8.12 20.50
N LEU A 63 17.63 -8.94 20.62
CA LEU A 63 17.22 -9.54 21.88
C LEU A 63 18.36 -10.35 22.52
N ILE A 64 19.05 -11.20 21.75
CA ILE A 64 20.17 -12.00 22.25
C ILE A 64 21.31 -11.11 22.76
N ILE A 65 21.65 -10.06 22.01
CA ILE A 65 22.72 -9.12 22.39
C ILE A 65 22.34 -8.37 23.68
N LEU A 66 21.16 -7.76 23.71
CA LEU A 66 20.68 -6.96 24.83
C LEU A 66 20.51 -7.79 26.09
N TYR A 67 20.04 -9.04 25.95
CA TYR A 67 19.93 -9.96 27.09
C TYR A 67 21.30 -10.26 27.71
N LYS A 68 22.35 -10.45 26.89
CA LYS A 68 23.72 -10.70 27.38
C LYS A 68 24.33 -9.49 28.08
N VAL A 69 24.02 -8.27 27.63
CA VAL A 69 24.60 -7.03 28.18
C VAL A 69 23.97 -6.63 29.51
N GLY A 70 22.64 -6.72 29.63
CA GLY A 70 21.95 -6.24 30.83
C GLY A 70 20.58 -6.90 31.08
N GLY A 71 20.38 -8.10 30.56
CA GLY A 71 19.18 -8.90 30.75
C GLY A 71 17.91 -8.19 30.26
N ARG A 72 16.80 -8.47 30.95
CA ARG A 72 15.47 -7.94 30.56
C ARG A 72 15.41 -6.40 30.67
N LYS A 73 16.12 -5.77 31.62
CA LYS A 73 16.12 -4.31 31.78
C LYS A 73 16.74 -3.60 30.58
N ALA A 74 17.88 -4.10 30.10
CA ALA A 74 18.51 -3.56 28.89
C ALA A 74 17.61 -3.70 27.65
N ILE A 75 16.90 -4.83 27.52
CA ILE A 75 15.92 -5.03 26.43
C ILE A 75 14.83 -3.96 26.47
N VAL A 76 14.18 -3.76 27.62
CA VAL A 76 13.11 -2.77 27.74
C VAL A 76 13.62 -1.36 27.49
N SER A 77 14.74 -0.97 28.10
CA SER A 77 15.33 0.36 27.89
C SER A 77 15.67 0.61 26.42
N ALA A 78 16.33 -0.34 25.76
CA ALA A 78 16.66 -0.21 24.33
C ALA A 78 15.40 -0.19 23.46
N ALA A 79 14.40 -1.05 23.73
CA ALA A 79 13.16 -1.08 22.98
C ALA A 79 12.39 0.24 23.08
N VAL A 80 12.30 0.84 24.28
CA VAL A 80 11.67 2.15 24.47
C VAL A 80 12.42 3.24 23.71
N LEU A 81 13.76 3.26 23.79
CA LEU A 81 14.57 4.25 23.08
C LEU A 81 14.45 4.13 21.56
N ILE A 82 14.51 2.91 21.02
CA ILE A 82 14.36 2.66 19.58
C ILE A 82 12.93 2.98 19.13
N ALA A 83 11.91 2.65 19.94
CA ALA A 83 10.53 2.99 19.61
C ALA A 83 10.32 4.51 19.57
N ALA A 84 10.82 5.24 20.56
CA ALA A 84 10.76 6.70 20.58
C ALA A 84 11.49 7.31 19.38
N ALA A 85 12.69 6.80 19.04
CA ALA A 85 13.43 7.22 17.86
C ALA A 85 12.66 6.92 16.56
N SER A 86 12.00 5.77 16.47
CA SER A 86 11.16 5.39 15.32
C SER A 86 10.00 6.36 15.12
N PHE A 87 9.26 6.69 16.18
CA PHE A 87 8.14 7.64 16.09
C PHE A 87 8.60 9.05 15.72
N LEU A 88 9.68 9.54 16.34
CA LEU A 88 10.27 10.84 15.99
C LEU A 88 10.79 10.88 14.56
N TYR A 89 11.37 9.77 14.09
CA TYR A 89 11.83 9.66 12.72
C TYR A 89 10.66 9.63 11.73
N GLY A 90 9.60 8.88 12.03
CA GLY A 90 8.36 8.87 11.27
C GLY A 90 7.74 10.26 11.14
N GLU A 91 7.64 11.00 12.26
CA GLU A 91 7.17 12.38 12.30
C GLU A 91 8.00 13.30 11.39
N SER A 92 9.33 13.22 11.49
CA SER A 92 10.23 14.04 10.67
C SER A 92 10.10 13.79 9.17
N LYS A 93 9.60 12.62 8.78
CA LYS A 93 9.46 12.20 7.37
C LYS A 93 8.08 12.46 6.78
N LEU A 94 7.08 12.83 7.59
CA LEU A 94 5.72 13.06 7.10
C LEU A 94 5.65 14.03 5.93
N PHE A 95 6.41 15.13 5.99
CA PHE A 95 6.42 16.14 4.92
C PHE A 95 7.56 15.93 3.90
N ALA A 96 8.70 15.42 4.35
CA ALA A 96 9.89 15.30 3.51
C ALA A 96 9.86 14.07 2.60
N ASP A 97 9.32 12.95 3.08
CA ASP A 97 9.14 11.71 2.32
C ASP A 97 7.96 10.90 2.92
N PRO A 98 6.71 11.27 2.59
CA PRO A 98 5.52 10.61 3.12
C PRO A 98 5.50 9.10 2.83
N LYS A 99 6.01 8.68 1.67
CA LYS A 99 6.09 7.26 1.29
C LYS A 99 7.05 6.50 2.19
N PHE A 100 8.21 7.07 2.50
CA PHE A 100 9.14 6.47 3.45
C PHE A 100 8.47 6.35 4.81
N ALA A 101 7.88 7.45 5.32
CA ALA A 101 7.21 7.46 6.61
C ALA A 101 6.16 6.34 6.71
N TYR A 102 5.38 6.14 5.64
CA TYR A 102 4.31 5.17 5.63
C TYR A 102 4.77 3.71 5.51
N TYR A 103 5.69 3.40 4.57
CA TYR A 103 6.01 2.01 4.22
C TYR A 103 7.23 1.42 4.97
N MET A 104 8.17 2.24 5.43
CA MET A 104 9.48 1.73 5.83
C MET A 104 9.56 1.33 7.31
N LEU A 105 10.35 0.28 7.60
CA LEU A 105 10.54 -0.22 8.97
C LEU A 105 11.06 0.85 9.96
N PRO A 106 12.03 1.74 9.63
CA PRO A 106 12.55 2.69 10.61
C PRO A 106 11.53 3.71 11.13
N SER A 107 10.44 3.98 10.41
CA SER A 107 9.34 4.83 10.88
C SER A 107 8.21 4.03 11.54
N ARG A 108 8.15 2.70 11.33
CA ARG A 108 7.08 1.79 11.78
C ARG A 108 7.51 0.80 12.87
N ALA A 109 8.78 0.79 13.24
CA ALA A 109 9.31 -0.12 14.25
C ALA A 109 8.75 0.19 15.64
N GLY A 110 8.37 1.45 15.89
CA GLY A 110 7.81 1.91 17.15
C GLY A 110 6.57 1.11 17.59
N GLU A 111 5.64 0.87 16.67
CA GLU A 111 4.41 0.14 16.96
C GLU A 111 4.69 -1.31 17.41
N LEU A 112 5.59 -2.01 16.69
CA LEU A 112 6.01 -3.38 17.01
C LEU A 112 6.78 -3.45 18.34
N LEU A 113 7.66 -2.48 18.59
CA LEU A 113 8.46 -2.40 19.80
C LEU A 113 7.62 -2.08 21.03
N ILE A 114 6.56 -1.30 20.93
CA ILE A 114 5.61 -1.10 22.04
C ILE A 114 5.03 -2.46 22.46
N GLY A 115 4.63 -3.31 21.51
CA GLY A 115 4.18 -4.67 21.81
C GLY A 115 5.24 -5.51 22.54
N ALA A 116 6.49 -5.44 22.07
CA ALA A 116 7.62 -6.11 22.72
C ALA A 116 7.87 -5.61 24.16
N VAL A 117 7.84 -4.29 24.36
CA VAL A 117 7.96 -3.65 25.67
C VAL A 117 6.86 -4.12 26.61
N THR A 118 5.60 -4.14 26.14
CA THR A 118 4.45 -4.61 26.93
C THR A 118 4.63 -6.04 27.41
N TYR A 119 5.11 -6.95 26.55
CA TYR A 119 5.42 -8.31 26.94
C TYR A 119 6.43 -8.36 28.10
N PHE A 120 7.56 -7.66 27.97
CA PHE A 120 8.60 -7.69 29.00
C PHE A 120 8.15 -7.02 30.31
N ILE A 121 7.40 -5.93 30.24
CA ILE A 121 6.81 -5.29 31.43
C ILE A 121 5.89 -6.28 32.15
N CYS A 122 4.99 -6.94 31.42
CA CYS A 122 4.10 -7.95 32.00
C CYS A 122 4.86 -9.10 32.68
N GLN A 123 6.01 -9.51 32.13
CA GLN A 123 6.88 -10.54 32.71
C GLN A 123 7.75 -10.05 33.87
N MET A 124 7.95 -8.74 34.03
CA MET A 124 8.70 -8.13 35.13
C MET A 124 7.80 -7.80 36.34
N VAL A 125 6.51 -7.57 36.11
CA VAL A 125 5.54 -7.35 37.18
C VAL A 125 5.32 -8.67 37.91
N THR A 126 5.93 -8.80 39.10
CA THR A 126 5.88 -10.02 39.92
C THR A 126 4.74 -10.01 40.94
N PHE A 127 4.16 -8.85 41.23
CA PHE A 127 3.04 -8.72 42.15
C PHE A 127 1.70 -8.92 41.44
N ARG A 128 0.73 -9.47 42.17
CA ARG A 128 -0.63 -9.66 41.64
C ARG A 128 -1.33 -8.30 41.57
N VAL A 129 -1.55 -7.79 40.36
CA VAL A 129 -2.36 -6.59 40.13
C VAL A 129 -3.81 -6.90 40.52
N GLN A 130 -4.40 -6.05 41.38
CA GLN A 130 -5.79 -6.23 41.77
C GLN A 130 -6.71 -6.04 40.56
N ARG A 131 -7.81 -6.77 40.53
CA ARG A 131 -8.78 -6.72 39.42
C ARG A 131 -9.24 -5.29 39.12
N ALA A 132 -9.50 -4.47 40.15
CA ALA A 132 -9.93 -3.08 39.97
C ALA A 132 -8.95 -2.26 39.12
N TYR A 133 -7.64 -2.38 39.36
CA TYR A 133 -6.64 -1.68 38.54
C TYR A 133 -6.57 -2.23 37.12
N ALA A 134 -6.68 -3.56 36.95
CA ALA A 134 -6.74 -4.16 35.61
C ALA A 134 -7.97 -3.67 34.81
N GLU A 135 -9.14 -3.54 35.45
CA GLU A 135 -10.35 -2.99 34.82
C GLU A 135 -10.14 -1.53 34.42
N ILE A 136 -9.50 -0.70 35.26
CA ILE A 136 -9.17 0.69 34.91
C ILE A 136 -8.23 0.74 33.72
N ILE A 137 -7.15 -0.06 33.72
CA ILE A 137 -6.19 -0.11 32.61
C ILE A 137 -6.91 -0.55 31.31
N ALA A 138 -7.78 -1.56 31.38
CA ALA A 138 -8.56 -2.01 30.23
C ALA A 138 -9.53 -0.93 29.73
N ALA A 139 -10.23 -0.24 30.63
CA ALA A 139 -11.16 0.82 30.28
C ALA A 139 -10.43 2.01 29.63
N VAL A 140 -9.28 2.42 30.17
CA VAL A 140 -8.43 3.47 29.58
C VAL A 140 -7.91 3.04 28.21
N GLY A 141 -7.39 1.82 28.09
CA GLY A 141 -6.94 1.28 26.80
C GLY A 141 -8.05 1.27 25.75
N LEU A 142 -9.24 0.80 26.13
CA LEU A 142 -10.41 0.78 25.25
C LEU A 142 -10.83 2.21 24.86
N ALA A 143 -10.86 3.14 25.82
CA ALA A 143 -11.21 4.53 25.57
C ALA A 143 -10.23 5.19 24.58
N ILE A 144 -8.93 4.93 24.71
CA ILE A 144 -7.90 5.43 23.77
C ILE A 144 -8.12 4.86 22.38
N VAL A 145 -8.38 3.54 22.26
CA VAL A 145 -8.64 2.90 20.96
C VAL A 145 -9.91 3.47 20.31
N VAL A 146 -11.01 3.57 21.05
CA VAL A 146 -12.27 4.13 20.55
C VAL A 146 -12.09 5.59 20.15
N TRP A 147 -11.41 6.39 20.98
CA TRP A 147 -11.10 7.79 20.64
C TRP A 147 -10.27 7.90 19.37
N SER A 148 -9.28 7.02 19.20
CA SER A 148 -8.43 6.97 18.01
C SER A 148 -9.25 6.67 16.75
N LEU A 149 -10.17 5.69 16.82
CA LEU A 149 -11.05 5.33 15.70
C LEU A 149 -12.00 6.47 15.29
N LEU A 150 -12.42 7.31 16.23
CA LEU A 150 -13.37 8.40 15.96
C LEU A 150 -12.70 9.71 15.56
N THR A 151 -11.43 9.91 15.94
CA THR A 151 -10.76 11.21 15.86
C THR A 151 -9.64 11.24 14.81
N ILE A 152 -8.87 10.15 14.66
CA ILE A 152 -7.73 10.12 13.73
C ILE A 152 -8.26 9.99 12.29
N ARG A 153 -7.86 10.94 11.45
CA ARG A 153 -8.20 11.02 10.03
C ARG A 153 -6.95 10.88 9.18
N GLU A 154 -7.15 10.57 7.89
CA GLU A 154 -6.07 10.47 6.91
C GLU A 154 -5.24 11.76 6.77
N THR A 155 -5.85 12.91 7.09
CA THR A 155 -5.22 14.24 7.02
C THR A 155 -4.29 14.55 8.20
N ASP A 156 -4.32 13.76 9.27
CA ASP A 156 -3.62 14.10 10.52
C ASP A 156 -2.14 13.70 10.52
N GLY A 157 -1.61 13.24 9.38
CA GLY A 157 -0.19 12.88 9.23
C GLY A 157 0.14 11.53 9.87
N PHE A 158 -0.40 10.44 9.33
CA PHE A 158 -0.13 9.07 9.78
C PHE A 158 1.06 8.43 9.04
N PRO A 159 1.99 7.69 9.69
CA PRO A 159 2.03 7.27 11.11
C PRO A 159 2.28 8.38 12.12
N GLY A 160 3.29 9.22 11.88
CA GLY A 160 3.74 10.26 12.81
C GLY A 160 3.85 9.82 14.28
N LEU A 161 3.80 10.80 15.18
CA LEU A 161 3.60 10.56 16.61
C LEU A 161 2.18 10.05 16.91
N ILE A 162 1.20 10.37 16.06
CA ILE A 162 -0.21 10.05 16.29
C ILE A 162 -0.48 8.54 16.32
N SER A 163 0.29 7.74 15.57
CA SER A 163 0.24 6.27 15.58
C SER A 163 0.59 5.64 16.94
N ALA A 164 1.36 6.34 17.78
CA ALA A 164 1.68 5.85 19.12
C ALA A 164 0.43 5.77 20.01
N VAL A 165 -0.56 6.64 19.78
CA VAL A 165 -1.78 6.71 20.61
C VAL A 165 -2.61 5.42 20.55
N PRO A 166 -3.09 4.95 19.37
CA PRO A 166 -3.82 3.68 19.30
C PRO A 166 -2.94 2.50 19.71
N THR A 167 -1.63 2.54 19.42
CA THR A 167 -0.69 1.48 19.80
C THR A 167 -0.59 1.33 21.32
N VAL A 168 -0.46 2.43 22.05
CA VAL A 168 -0.47 2.43 23.52
C VAL A 168 -1.83 1.96 24.04
N GLY A 169 -2.93 2.40 23.43
CA GLY A 169 -4.28 1.92 23.79
C GLY A 169 -4.39 0.39 23.72
N VAL A 170 -3.93 -0.21 22.62
CA VAL A 170 -3.90 -1.67 22.44
C VAL A 170 -2.93 -2.34 23.43
N ALA A 171 -1.75 -1.75 23.65
CA ALA A 171 -0.78 -2.25 24.63
C ALA A 171 -1.37 -2.33 26.06
N LEU A 172 -2.17 -1.34 26.47
CA LEU A 172 -2.86 -1.33 27.75
C LEU A 172 -3.92 -2.44 27.83
N LEU A 173 -4.68 -2.67 26.75
CA LEU A 173 -5.66 -3.76 26.68
C LEU A 173 -4.99 -5.14 26.84
N ILE A 174 -3.88 -5.36 26.14
CA ILE A 174 -3.10 -6.60 26.23
C ILE A 174 -2.54 -6.77 27.66
N ALA A 175 -1.95 -5.72 28.23
CA ALA A 175 -1.41 -5.77 29.59
C ALA A 175 -2.49 -6.07 30.63
N ALA A 176 -3.65 -5.42 30.54
CA ALA A 176 -4.77 -5.65 31.45
C ALA A 176 -5.28 -7.09 31.39
N GLY A 177 -5.42 -7.65 30.18
CA GLY A 177 -5.83 -9.05 29.98
C GLY A 177 -4.82 -10.06 30.53
N ASN A 178 -3.53 -9.74 30.53
CA ASN A 178 -2.50 -10.56 31.16
C ASN A 178 -2.51 -10.48 32.70
N PHE A 179 -2.87 -9.33 33.27
CA PHE A 179 -2.91 -9.13 34.72
C PHE A 179 -4.13 -9.75 35.40
N SER A 180 -5.32 -9.64 34.77
CA SER A 180 -6.56 -10.18 35.33
C SER A 180 -7.64 -10.39 34.27
N SER A 181 -8.66 -11.19 34.60
CA SER A 181 -9.85 -11.34 33.75
C SER A 181 -10.75 -10.11 33.89
N THR A 182 -10.60 -9.15 32.98
CA THR A 182 -11.42 -7.92 32.93
C THR A 182 -12.73 -8.13 32.17
N ALA A 183 -13.69 -7.22 32.34
CA ALA A 183 -14.94 -7.24 31.57
C ALA A 183 -14.67 -7.10 30.07
N VAL A 184 -13.75 -6.21 29.70
CA VAL A 184 -13.31 -5.99 28.31
C VAL A 184 -12.67 -7.25 27.72
N ASN A 185 -11.79 -7.92 28.47
CA ASN A 185 -11.20 -9.19 28.03
C ASN A 185 -12.27 -10.28 27.85
N SER A 186 -13.24 -10.34 28.75
CA SER A 186 -14.36 -11.30 28.66
C SER A 186 -15.20 -11.08 27.40
N LEU A 187 -15.43 -9.83 27.02
CA LEU A 187 -16.11 -9.48 25.77
C LEU A 187 -15.30 -9.93 24.54
N PHE A 188 -14.00 -9.60 24.48
CA PHE A 188 -13.15 -10.01 23.35
C PHE A 188 -12.83 -11.51 23.31
N SER A 189 -13.05 -12.22 24.42
CA SER A 189 -12.92 -13.69 24.51
C SER A 189 -14.15 -14.44 24.01
N LEU A 190 -15.20 -13.75 23.54
CA LEU A 190 -16.35 -14.40 22.92
C LEU A 190 -15.93 -15.21 21.69
N ARG A 191 -16.46 -16.43 21.57
CA ARG A 191 -16.09 -17.39 20.51
C ARG A 191 -16.13 -16.81 19.09
N PRO A 192 -17.15 -16.02 18.68
CA PRO A 192 -17.17 -15.42 17.35
C PRO A 192 -16.02 -14.45 17.11
N LEU A 193 -15.67 -13.62 18.09
CA LEU A 193 -14.57 -12.66 17.99
C LEU A 193 -13.22 -13.36 17.94
N VAL A 194 -13.03 -14.38 18.77
CA VAL A 194 -11.83 -15.24 18.74
C VAL A 194 -11.73 -15.96 17.39
N ALA A 195 -12.84 -16.47 16.84
CA ALA A 195 -12.86 -17.13 15.54
C ALA A 195 -12.41 -16.20 14.40
N ILE A 196 -12.86 -14.93 14.40
CA ILE A 196 -12.37 -13.91 13.46
C ILE A 196 -10.88 -13.66 13.66
N GLY A 197 -10.42 -13.55 14.91
CA GLY A 197 -8.99 -13.42 15.24
C GLY A 197 -8.15 -14.60 14.73
N LEU A 198 -8.66 -15.82 14.83
CA LEU A 198 -7.96 -17.03 14.36
C LEU A 198 -7.77 -17.07 12.84
N ILE A 199 -8.71 -16.54 12.06
CA ILE A 199 -8.61 -16.49 10.59
C ILE A 199 -8.04 -15.17 10.06
N SER A 200 -7.67 -14.24 10.95
CA SER A 200 -7.33 -12.85 10.61
C SER A 200 -6.16 -12.73 9.65
N PHE A 201 -5.17 -13.61 9.74
CA PHE A 201 -4.03 -13.64 8.82
C PHE A 201 -4.47 -13.99 7.39
N SER A 202 -5.20 -15.09 7.22
CA SER A 202 -5.77 -15.45 5.91
C SER A 202 -6.72 -14.38 5.38
N LEU A 203 -7.52 -13.75 6.25
CA LEU A 203 -8.38 -12.63 5.86
C LEU A 203 -7.57 -11.43 5.38
N TYR A 204 -6.49 -11.10 6.09
CA TYR A 204 -5.56 -10.04 5.71
C TYR A 204 -4.95 -10.26 4.33
N LEU A 205 -4.58 -11.50 3.98
CA LEU A 205 -4.02 -11.80 2.67
C LEU A 205 -5.01 -11.62 1.51
N TRP A 206 -6.30 -11.93 1.74
CA TRP A 206 -7.28 -11.98 0.64
C TRP A 206 -8.17 -10.75 0.54
N HIS A 207 -8.35 -9.97 1.60
CA HIS A 207 -9.28 -8.83 1.56
C HIS A 207 -8.86 -7.79 0.52
N TRP A 208 -7.58 -7.45 0.47
CA TRP A 208 -7.08 -6.39 -0.39
C TRP A 208 -7.02 -6.78 -1.88
N PRO A 209 -6.45 -7.94 -2.29
CA PRO A 209 -6.46 -8.34 -3.68
C PRO A 209 -7.87 -8.45 -4.26
N VAL A 210 -8.82 -9.01 -3.50
CA VAL A 210 -10.22 -9.15 -3.96
C VAL A 210 -10.82 -7.77 -4.26
N LEU A 211 -10.68 -6.81 -3.35
CA LEU A 211 -11.19 -5.45 -3.52
C LEU A 211 -10.45 -4.71 -4.65
N ALA A 212 -9.12 -4.83 -4.72
CA ALA A 212 -8.33 -4.16 -5.74
C ALA A 212 -8.63 -4.68 -7.14
N PHE A 213 -8.74 -6.00 -7.33
CA PHE A 213 -9.13 -6.57 -8.62
C PHE A 213 -10.57 -6.23 -8.99
N TYR A 214 -11.49 -6.20 -8.01
CA TYR A 214 -12.86 -5.75 -8.26
C TYR A 214 -12.88 -4.29 -8.73
N ARG A 215 -12.22 -3.38 -8.00
CA ARG A 215 -12.13 -1.96 -8.36
C ARG A 215 -11.49 -1.74 -9.72
N TYR A 216 -10.46 -2.52 -10.03
CA TYR A 216 -9.80 -2.49 -11.32
C TYR A 216 -10.75 -2.87 -12.46
N ALA A 217 -11.60 -3.89 -12.27
CA ALA A 217 -12.45 -4.43 -13.33
C ALA A 217 -13.79 -3.70 -13.46
N MET A 218 -14.41 -3.35 -12.33
CA MET A 218 -15.80 -2.89 -12.25
C MET A 218 -15.96 -1.49 -11.65
N GLY A 219 -14.88 -0.87 -11.14
CA GLY A 219 -14.94 0.39 -10.39
C GLY A 219 -15.36 0.18 -8.93
N GLU A 220 -15.78 1.27 -8.26
CA GLU A 220 -16.15 1.18 -6.84
C GLU A 220 -17.32 0.20 -6.62
N PRO A 221 -17.25 -0.66 -5.60
CA PRO A 221 -18.29 -1.63 -5.32
C PRO A 221 -19.59 -0.95 -4.88
N ASP A 222 -20.65 -1.20 -5.64
CA ASP A 222 -22.02 -0.98 -5.19
C ASP A 222 -22.42 -2.06 -4.16
N LEU A 223 -23.67 -2.05 -3.70
CA LEU A 223 -24.12 -3.01 -2.68
C LEU A 223 -23.93 -4.47 -3.14
N MET A 224 -24.24 -4.77 -4.41
CA MET A 224 -24.09 -6.11 -4.95
C MET A 224 -22.62 -6.49 -5.09
N GLY A 225 -21.80 -5.60 -5.63
CA GLY A 225 -20.35 -5.74 -5.73
C GLY A 225 -19.70 -5.98 -4.38
N GLY A 226 -20.11 -5.23 -3.35
CA GLY A 226 -19.66 -5.39 -1.98
C GLY A 226 -20.02 -6.75 -1.39
N LEU A 227 -21.26 -7.22 -1.61
CA LEU A 227 -21.70 -8.55 -1.18
C LEU A 227 -20.92 -9.66 -1.89
N MET A 228 -20.68 -9.53 -3.20
CA MET A 228 -19.85 -10.49 -3.94
C MET A 228 -18.42 -10.51 -3.41
N CYS A 229 -17.80 -9.34 -3.19
CA CYS A 229 -16.47 -9.24 -2.62
C CYS A 229 -16.42 -9.90 -1.24
N LEU A 230 -17.42 -9.66 -0.38
CA LEU A 230 -17.51 -10.30 0.93
C LEU A 230 -17.55 -11.82 0.84
N VAL A 231 -18.38 -12.37 -0.05
CA VAL A 231 -18.48 -13.82 -0.26
C VAL A 231 -17.14 -14.38 -0.75
N ILE A 232 -16.51 -13.74 -1.74
CA ILE A 232 -15.21 -14.18 -2.27
C ILE A 232 -14.13 -14.11 -1.18
N MET A 233 -14.06 -13.02 -0.42
CA MET A 233 -13.12 -12.85 0.69
C MET A 233 -13.29 -13.97 1.72
N VAL A 234 -14.52 -14.27 2.14
CA VAL A 234 -14.79 -15.34 3.11
C VAL A 234 -14.38 -16.70 2.55
N VAL A 235 -14.76 -17.03 1.32
CA VAL A 235 -14.41 -18.31 0.68
C VAL A 235 -12.89 -18.48 0.57
N MET A 236 -12.18 -17.47 0.07
CA MET A 236 -10.73 -17.50 -0.08
C MET A 236 -10.03 -17.56 1.28
N THR A 237 -10.52 -16.82 2.28
CA THR A 237 -10.00 -16.84 3.66
C THR A 237 -10.13 -18.23 4.26
N LEU A 238 -11.30 -18.86 4.19
CA LEU A 238 -11.52 -20.17 4.78
C LEU A 238 -10.73 -21.26 4.04
N PHE A 239 -10.68 -21.19 2.71
CA PHE A 239 -9.86 -22.10 1.91
C PHE A 239 -8.37 -21.97 2.25
N SER A 240 -7.86 -20.74 2.34
CA SER A 240 -6.47 -20.46 2.73
C SER A 240 -6.20 -20.94 4.15
N TYR A 241 -7.09 -20.64 5.10
CA TYR A 241 -6.91 -20.99 6.50
C TYR A 241 -6.88 -22.51 6.72
N PHE A 242 -7.88 -23.23 6.23
CA PHE A 242 -7.99 -24.68 6.45
C PHE A 242 -7.12 -25.50 5.50
N GLY A 243 -6.87 -25.02 4.27
CA GLY A 243 -6.14 -25.72 3.23
C GLY A 243 -4.63 -25.44 3.21
N ILE A 244 -4.20 -24.25 3.64
CA ILE A 244 -2.79 -23.82 3.59
C ILE A 244 -2.27 -23.49 4.98
N GLU A 245 -2.83 -22.49 5.66
CA GLU A 245 -2.28 -21.97 6.91
C GLU A 245 -2.22 -23.04 8.01
N ASN A 246 -3.36 -23.65 8.36
CA ASN A 246 -3.46 -24.61 9.46
C ASN A 246 -2.62 -25.89 9.21
N PRO A 247 -2.63 -26.47 7.99
CA PRO A 247 -1.74 -27.58 7.66
C PRO A 247 -0.26 -27.20 7.81
N PHE A 248 0.20 -26.05 7.32
CA PHE A 248 1.61 -25.68 7.40
C PHE A 248 2.05 -25.28 8.82
N ARG A 249 1.14 -24.69 9.60
CA ARG A 249 1.40 -24.31 10.99
C ARG A 249 1.63 -25.51 11.92
N HIS A 250 0.89 -26.60 11.72
CA HIS A 250 0.88 -27.75 12.63
C HIS A 250 1.55 -29.01 12.08
N SER A 251 1.87 -29.07 10.77
CA SER A 251 2.56 -30.23 10.20
C SER A 251 3.97 -29.86 9.73
N GLY A 252 4.99 -30.42 10.37
CA GLY A 252 6.40 -30.30 9.97
C GLY A 252 6.78 -31.14 8.75
N ALA A 253 5.84 -31.36 7.82
CA ALA A 253 6.06 -32.29 6.71
C ALA A 253 6.91 -31.63 5.60
N PRO A 254 8.09 -32.17 5.27
CA PRO A 254 8.99 -31.57 4.28
C PRO A 254 8.38 -31.52 2.86
N ALA A 255 7.50 -32.46 2.51
CA ALA A 255 6.78 -32.47 1.24
C ALA A 255 5.98 -31.18 0.98
N LYS A 256 5.42 -30.58 2.03
CA LYS A 256 4.66 -29.32 1.94
C LYS A 256 5.59 -28.12 1.72
N ALA A 257 6.76 -28.15 2.35
CA ALA A 257 7.80 -27.13 2.13
C ALA A 257 8.30 -27.16 0.68
N TYR A 258 8.56 -28.34 0.10
CA TYR A 258 8.94 -28.45 -1.32
C TYR A 258 7.85 -27.95 -2.27
N ALA A 259 6.57 -28.27 -2.01
CA ALA A 259 5.45 -27.77 -2.81
C ALA A 259 5.36 -26.23 -2.76
N LEU A 260 5.57 -25.64 -1.57
CA LEU A 260 5.62 -24.19 -1.40
C LEU A 260 6.81 -23.58 -2.17
N SER A 261 8.01 -24.16 -2.06
CA SER A 261 9.17 -23.72 -2.83
C SER A 261 8.91 -23.78 -4.33
N GLY A 262 8.24 -24.83 -4.81
CA GLY A 262 7.82 -24.96 -6.20
C GLY A 262 6.84 -23.87 -6.63
N LEU A 263 5.84 -23.55 -5.81
CA LEU A 263 4.89 -22.46 -6.06
C LEU A 263 5.57 -21.08 -6.07
N LEU A 264 6.49 -20.82 -5.14
CA LEU A 264 7.27 -19.59 -5.12
C LEU A 264 8.15 -19.46 -6.36
N LEU A 265 8.82 -20.53 -6.77
CA LEU A 265 9.63 -20.56 -8.00
C LEU A 265 8.76 -20.34 -9.23
N ALA A 266 7.61 -21.02 -9.34
CA ALA A 266 6.68 -20.84 -10.45
C ALA A 266 6.18 -19.39 -10.53
N THR A 267 5.81 -18.80 -9.40
CA THR A 267 5.37 -17.40 -9.31
C THR A 267 6.50 -16.45 -9.70
N GLY A 268 7.72 -16.68 -9.21
CA GLY A 268 8.90 -15.91 -9.58
C GLY A 268 9.21 -15.98 -11.07
N VAL A 269 9.17 -17.18 -11.67
CA VAL A 269 9.38 -17.39 -13.11
C VAL A 269 8.30 -16.67 -13.92
N LEU A 270 7.03 -16.82 -13.56
CA LEU A 270 5.92 -16.14 -14.24
C LEU A 270 6.06 -14.62 -14.15
N SER A 271 6.45 -14.10 -12.98
CA SER A 271 6.70 -12.68 -12.79
C SER A 271 7.88 -12.19 -13.64
N ILE A 272 9.00 -12.93 -13.70
CA ILE A 272 10.16 -12.58 -14.54
C ILE A 272 9.77 -12.56 -16.02
N VAL A 273 8.99 -13.55 -16.47
CA VAL A 273 8.48 -13.60 -17.85
C VAL A 273 7.61 -12.38 -18.12
N ALA A 274 6.67 -12.06 -17.23
CA ALA A 274 5.80 -10.89 -17.35
C ALA A 274 6.61 -9.59 -17.39
N ILE A 275 7.67 -9.47 -16.58
CA ILE A 275 8.52 -8.28 -16.58
C ILE A 275 9.27 -8.12 -17.90
N ASN A 276 9.93 -9.18 -18.35
CA ASN A 276 10.69 -9.18 -19.60
C ASN A 276 9.80 -8.97 -20.84
N SER A 277 8.53 -9.34 -20.76
CA SER A 277 7.55 -9.11 -21.82
C SER A 277 6.80 -7.77 -21.71
N ASN A 278 7.19 -6.87 -20.79
CA ASN A 278 6.43 -5.63 -20.49
C ASN A 278 4.94 -5.88 -20.22
N GLY A 279 4.64 -6.97 -19.51
CA GLY A 279 3.29 -7.44 -19.16
C GLY A 279 2.52 -8.13 -20.29
N LEU A 280 3.09 -8.20 -21.50
CA LEU A 280 2.49 -8.91 -22.63
C LEU A 280 2.79 -10.41 -22.60
N ILE A 281 2.09 -11.14 -21.74
CA ILE A 281 2.16 -12.60 -21.76
C ILE A 281 1.35 -13.10 -22.96
N LYS A 282 2.04 -13.57 -24.02
CA LYS A 282 1.42 -14.05 -25.27
C LYS A 282 0.32 -15.10 -25.03
N LEU A 283 0.47 -15.93 -24.00
CA LEU A 283 -0.50 -16.98 -23.65
C LEU A 283 -1.88 -16.43 -23.26
N PHE A 284 -1.93 -15.21 -22.73
CA PHE A 284 -3.17 -14.58 -22.23
C PHE A 284 -3.57 -13.34 -23.05
N SER A 285 -2.80 -12.98 -24.07
CA SER A 285 -3.03 -11.79 -24.88
C SER A 285 -3.79 -12.19 -26.16
N PRO A 286 -4.83 -11.45 -26.56
CA PRO A 286 -5.49 -11.66 -27.85
C PRO A 286 -4.51 -11.56 -29.03
N GLU A 287 -4.81 -12.24 -30.13
CA GLU A 287 -4.04 -12.10 -31.37
C GLU A 287 -3.96 -10.62 -31.79
N ASN A 288 -2.77 -10.19 -32.22
CA ASN A 288 -2.45 -8.81 -32.63
C ASN A 288 -2.62 -7.74 -31.53
N TYR A 289 -2.79 -8.11 -30.26
CA TYR A 289 -2.91 -7.14 -29.16
C TYR A 289 -1.67 -6.22 -29.04
N ALA A 290 -0.47 -6.79 -29.19
CA ALA A 290 0.77 -6.01 -29.13
C ALA A 290 0.88 -4.95 -30.25
N GLU A 291 0.45 -5.30 -31.48
CA GLU A 291 0.44 -4.37 -32.62
C GLU A 291 -0.60 -3.27 -32.43
N ARG A 292 -1.80 -3.62 -31.96
CA ARG A 292 -2.85 -2.65 -31.62
C ARG A 292 -2.37 -1.69 -30.53
N LEU A 293 -1.72 -2.21 -29.48
CA LEU A 293 -1.19 -1.40 -28.39
C LEU A 293 -0.07 -0.48 -28.87
N ALA A 294 0.84 -0.96 -29.72
CA ALA A 294 1.88 -0.12 -30.32
C ALA A 294 1.28 1.03 -31.15
N LYS A 295 0.23 0.75 -31.93
CA LYS A 295 -0.50 1.76 -32.70
C LYS A 295 -1.19 2.79 -31.80
N LEU A 296 -1.83 2.34 -30.72
CA LEU A 296 -2.47 3.20 -29.72
C LEU A 296 -1.43 4.08 -29.00
N SER A 297 -0.35 3.48 -28.48
CA SER A 297 0.72 4.18 -27.77
C SER A 297 1.35 5.28 -28.63
N ASN A 298 1.52 5.04 -29.93
CA ASN A 298 2.05 6.04 -30.84
C ASN A 298 1.12 7.26 -31.00
N ASN A 299 -0.19 7.07 -30.83
CA ASN A 299 -1.21 8.11 -30.92
C ASN A 299 -1.53 8.78 -29.57
N THR A 300 -1.13 8.18 -28.44
CA THR A 300 -1.40 8.67 -27.08
C THR A 300 -0.13 9.11 -26.36
N ARG A 301 0.89 9.59 -27.09
CA ARG A 301 2.08 10.17 -26.46
C ARG A 301 1.71 11.38 -25.60
N SER A 302 2.54 11.69 -24.61
CA SER A 302 2.34 12.86 -23.75
C SER A 302 2.29 14.15 -24.57
N ALA A 303 1.50 15.13 -24.14
CA ALA A 303 1.27 16.38 -24.89
C ALA A 303 2.57 17.08 -25.32
N PHE A 304 3.57 17.16 -24.43
CA PHE A 304 4.88 17.76 -24.71
C PHE A 304 5.67 17.07 -25.84
N SER A 305 5.37 15.81 -26.15
CA SER A 305 6.07 15.05 -27.20
C SER A 305 5.70 15.52 -28.61
N TYR A 306 4.62 16.29 -28.73
CA TYR A 306 4.14 16.78 -30.01
C TYR A 306 4.69 18.18 -30.30
N SER A 307 5.34 18.34 -31.46
CA SER A 307 5.95 19.60 -31.89
C SER A 307 4.95 20.76 -32.05
N TYR A 308 3.66 20.46 -32.12
CA TYR A 308 2.56 21.42 -32.22
C TYR A 308 2.00 21.85 -30.86
N VAL A 309 2.49 21.28 -29.76
CA VAL A 309 2.18 21.70 -28.40
C VAL A 309 3.27 22.69 -27.95
N CYS A 310 2.94 23.98 -27.98
CA CYS A 310 3.87 25.06 -27.66
C CYS A 310 3.76 25.46 -26.17
N GLN A 311 4.36 24.66 -25.28
CA GLN A 311 4.46 24.92 -23.84
C GLN A 311 5.84 25.45 -23.45
N VAL A 312 6.13 26.70 -23.81
CA VAL A 312 7.48 27.29 -23.67
C VAL A 312 7.46 28.64 -22.95
N GLY A 313 6.37 28.90 -22.22
CA GLY A 313 6.06 30.20 -21.64
C GLY A 313 5.68 31.20 -22.72
N ALA A 314 4.81 32.16 -22.39
CA ALA A 314 4.20 33.15 -23.30
C ALA A 314 5.21 34.14 -23.92
N LYS A 315 6.28 33.67 -24.58
CA LYS A 315 7.26 34.51 -25.25
C LYS A 315 6.62 35.07 -26.54
N PRO A 316 6.81 36.36 -26.85
CA PRO A 316 6.25 37.00 -28.04
C PRO A 316 6.60 36.29 -29.35
N GLU A 317 7.73 35.59 -29.39
CA GLU A 317 8.20 34.79 -30.53
C GLU A 317 7.25 33.63 -30.88
N PHE A 318 6.66 32.97 -29.87
CA PHE A 318 5.74 31.84 -30.09
C PHE A 318 4.34 32.30 -30.52
N MET A 319 3.95 33.54 -30.18
CA MET A 319 2.68 34.13 -30.67
C MET A 319 2.65 34.32 -32.18
N LYS A 320 3.83 34.43 -32.84
CA LYS A 320 3.94 34.57 -34.30
C LYS A 320 4.39 33.29 -35.00
N SER A 321 4.82 32.28 -34.25
CA SER A 321 5.28 31.02 -34.82
C SER A 321 4.15 30.24 -35.49
N GLN A 322 4.42 29.70 -36.68
CA GLN A 322 3.54 28.77 -37.38
C GLN A 322 3.53 27.36 -36.75
N LYS A 323 4.53 27.04 -35.93
CA LYS A 323 4.60 25.75 -35.21
C LYS A 323 3.51 25.60 -34.16
N CYS A 324 2.95 26.71 -33.67
CA CYS A 324 1.90 26.74 -32.67
C CYS A 324 0.49 26.83 -33.26
N VAL A 325 0.38 26.70 -34.60
CA VAL A 325 -0.88 26.60 -35.32
C VAL A 325 -1.16 25.13 -35.61
N VAL A 326 -2.39 24.69 -35.39
CA VAL A 326 -2.81 23.30 -35.53
C VAL A 326 -4.05 23.22 -36.42
N GLY A 327 -4.08 22.25 -37.33
CA GLY A 327 -5.12 22.08 -38.35
C GLY A 327 -4.64 22.53 -39.73
N ASP A 328 -5.48 23.25 -40.45
CA ASP A 328 -5.17 23.73 -41.80
C ASP A 328 -4.22 24.95 -41.76
N HIS A 329 -2.92 24.71 -41.96
CA HIS A 329 -1.89 25.75 -41.97
C HIS A 329 -2.04 26.80 -43.09
N HIS A 330 -2.93 26.59 -44.07
CA HIS A 330 -3.19 27.55 -45.14
C HIS A 330 -4.28 28.57 -44.78
N LYS A 331 -4.96 28.37 -43.64
CA LYS A 331 -5.97 29.29 -43.13
C LYS A 331 -5.44 30.10 -41.96
N VAL A 332 -5.87 31.36 -41.88
CA VAL A 332 -5.60 32.20 -40.71
C VAL A 332 -6.30 31.58 -39.49
N PRO A 333 -5.59 31.32 -38.38
CA PRO A 333 -6.20 30.73 -37.19
C PRO A 333 -7.32 31.61 -36.66
N ARG A 334 -8.52 31.03 -36.49
CA ARG A 334 -9.75 31.73 -36.03
C ARG A 334 -10.11 31.40 -34.58
N ALA A 335 -9.45 30.42 -33.99
CA ALA A 335 -9.64 30.00 -32.61
C ALA A 335 -8.30 30.00 -31.89
N ILE A 336 -8.33 30.26 -30.58
CA ILE A 336 -7.18 30.19 -29.68
C ILE A 336 -7.53 29.23 -28.56
N LEU A 337 -6.67 28.23 -28.31
CA LEU A 337 -6.69 27.46 -27.07
C LEU A 337 -5.68 28.11 -26.14
N PHE A 338 -6.16 28.63 -25.01
CA PHE A 338 -5.37 29.35 -24.02
C PHE A 338 -5.45 28.64 -22.67
N GLY A 339 -4.31 28.40 -22.03
CA GLY A 339 -4.26 27.83 -20.68
C GLY A 339 -2.89 27.28 -20.31
N ASP A 340 -2.87 26.35 -19.35
CA ASP A 340 -1.67 25.70 -18.83
C ASP A 340 -1.52 24.27 -19.41
N SER A 341 -0.86 23.39 -18.66
CA SER A 341 -0.76 21.96 -18.97
C SER A 341 -2.10 21.24 -19.17
N ASN A 342 -3.18 21.68 -18.52
CA ASN A 342 -4.51 21.11 -18.71
C ASN A 342 -5.07 21.44 -20.10
N ALA A 343 -4.88 22.69 -20.57
CA ALA A 343 -5.27 23.07 -21.92
C ALA A 343 -4.45 22.30 -22.97
N ALA A 344 -3.13 22.16 -22.74
CA ALA A 344 -2.24 21.41 -23.62
C ALA A 344 -2.66 19.93 -23.80
N HIS A 345 -3.24 19.31 -22.76
CA HIS A 345 -3.75 17.94 -22.84
C HIS A 345 -4.81 17.77 -23.93
N PHE A 346 -5.67 18.77 -24.14
CA PHE A 346 -6.73 18.71 -25.16
C PHE A 346 -6.25 19.01 -26.59
N MET A 347 -4.98 19.37 -26.79
CA MET A 347 -4.48 19.75 -28.12
C MET A 347 -4.61 18.65 -29.17
N GLY A 348 -4.44 17.39 -28.79
CA GLY A 348 -4.66 16.26 -29.69
C GLY A 348 -6.11 16.18 -30.19
N TYR A 349 -7.07 16.39 -29.29
CA TYR A 349 -8.50 16.42 -29.62
C TYR A 349 -8.83 17.57 -30.58
N PHE A 350 -8.36 18.78 -30.27
CA PHE A 350 -8.62 19.94 -31.13
C PHE A 350 -7.93 19.84 -32.49
N LYS A 351 -6.78 19.16 -32.60
CA LYS A 351 -6.16 18.84 -33.89
C LYS A 351 -7.08 18.02 -34.78
N VAL A 352 -7.68 16.95 -34.22
CA VAL A 352 -8.60 16.09 -34.97
C VAL A 352 -9.85 16.86 -35.40
N LEU A 353 -10.39 17.72 -34.52
CA LEU A 353 -11.51 18.59 -34.86
C LEU A 353 -11.16 19.61 -35.95
N SER A 354 -10.00 20.25 -35.86
CA SER A 354 -9.59 21.28 -36.79
C SER A 354 -9.33 20.70 -38.18
N GLU A 355 -8.76 19.51 -38.27
CA GLU A 355 -8.61 18.72 -39.51
C GLU A 355 -9.97 18.29 -40.08
N ARG A 356 -10.92 17.84 -39.23
CA ARG A 356 -12.24 17.39 -39.68
C ARG A 356 -13.13 18.52 -40.19
N TYR A 357 -13.16 19.65 -39.50
CA TYR A 357 -14.03 20.80 -39.83
C TYR A 357 -13.31 21.90 -40.63
N GLY A 358 -12.03 21.70 -40.93
CA GLY A 358 -11.26 22.56 -41.82
C GLY A 358 -11.02 23.97 -41.27
N PHE A 359 -10.73 24.10 -39.97
CA PHE A 359 -10.33 25.37 -39.36
C PHE A 359 -8.91 25.30 -38.79
N ALA A 360 -8.34 26.46 -38.48
CA ALA A 360 -7.02 26.57 -37.86
C ALA A 360 -7.15 27.14 -36.45
N LEU A 361 -6.38 26.56 -35.54
CA LEU A 361 -6.33 26.86 -34.11
C LEU A 361 -4.93 27.32 -33.75
N ARG A 362 -4.80 28.33 -32.89
CA ARG A 362 -3.52 28.67 -32.26
C ARG A 362 -3.49 28.20 -30.81
N ASN A 363 -2.42 27.53 -30.41
CA ASN A 363 -2.17 27.14 -29.03
C ASN A 363 -1.30 28.22 -28.34
N ILE A 364 -1.76 28.74 -27.19
CA ILE A 364 -1.07 29.76 -26.41
C ILE A 364 -1.09 29.35 -24.93
N GLU A 365 0.07 29.42 -24.28
CA GLU A 365 0.20 29.10 -22.86
C GLU A 365 0.20 30.37 -22.00
N HIS A 366 -0.30 30.27 -20.76
CA HIS A 366 0.08 31.15 -19.65
C HIS A 366 0.74 30.32 -18.56
N SER A 367 1.83 30.85 -18.00
CA SER A 367 2.56 30.23 -16.89
C SER A 367 1.70 30.04 -15.65
#